data_AF-A0A3D6BXV1-F1
#
_entry.id   AF-A0A3D6BXV1-F1
#
_cell.length_a   1.000
_cell.length_b   1.000
_cell.length_c   1.000
_cell.angle_alpha   90.00
_cell.angle_beta   90.00
_cell.angle_gamma   90.00
#
_symmetry.space_group_name_H-M   'P 1'
#
loop_
_entity.id
_entity.type
_entity.pdbx_description
1 polymer ?
#
loop_
_entity_poly.entity_id
_entity_poly.type
_entity_poly.pdbx_seq_one_letter_code
_entity_poly.pdbx_strand_id
1 'polypeptide(L)'
;MTSFLNKNRPPVFCPGCTHDRITKGLDKTMVDLGFRADNTVIVTDIGCSGLFDTFFNVHALHGVHGRALTYAAGLKLADPSLNVIVTMGDGGLGIGGAHVLAACRKNLDLTLIILNNFNFGMTGGQYS
;
A
#
# COMPACT_ATOMS: atom_id res chain seq x y z
N MET A 1 0.96 -15.09 -13.77
CA MET A 1 0.01 -14.01 -14.13
C MET A 1 0.81 -12.93 -14.83
N THR A 2 0.29 -12.27 -15.87
CA THR A 2 1.06 -11.25 -16.63
C THR A 2 0.89 -9.83 -16.09
N SER A 3 -0.16 -9.59 -15.30
CA SER A 3 -0.41 -8.35 -14.56
C SER A 3 -1.41 -8.64 -13.45
N PHE A 4 -1.20 -8.02 -12.31
CA PHE A 4 -2.11 -7.97 -11.18
C PHE A 4 -3.10 -6.81 -11.27
N LEU A 5 -2.96 -5.88 -12.22
CA LEU A 5 -3.88 -4.74 -12.31
C LEU A 5 -5.32 -5.16 -12.61
N ASN A 6 -6.25 -4.56 -11.88
CA ASN A 6 -7.67 -4.77 -12.02
C ASN A 6 -8.23 -3.95 -13.18
N LYS A 7 -8.53 -4.61 -14.29
CA LYS A 7 -9.12 -3.98 -15.49
C LYS A 7 -10.50 -3.34 -15.22
N ASN A 8 -11.24 -3.82 -14.23
CA ASN A 8 -12.56 -3.29 -13.87
C ASN A 8 -12.48 -2.09 -12.91
N ARG A 9 -11.31 -1.86 -12.30
CA ARG A 9 -11.03 -0.73 -11.40
C ARG A 9 -9.66 -0.15 -11.74
N PRO A 10 -9.54 0.54 -12.89
CA PRO A 10 -8.26 1.11 -13.31
C PRO A 10 -7.79 2.20 -12.34
N PRO A 11 -6.48 2.51 -12.30
CA PRO A 11 -5.96 3.62 -11.52
C PRO A 11 -6.63 4.95 -11.89
N VAL A 12 -7.23 5.62 -10.90
CA VAL A 12 -7.95 6.89 -11.06
C VAL A 12 -7.23 8.05 -10.37
N PHE A 13 -5.98 8.29 -10.77
CA PHE A 13 -5.21 9.44 -10.29
C PHE A 13 -5.38 10.67 -11.17
N CYS A 14 -5.12 11.86 -10.61
CA CYS A 14 -5.05 13.10 -11.38
C CYS A 14 -4.03 12.97 -12.53
N PRO A 15 -4.27 13.57 -13.71
CA PRO A 15 -3.30 13.57 -14.80
C PRO A 15 -1.93 14.09 -14.34
N GLY A 16 -0.87 13.30 -14.56
CA GLY A 16 0.49 13.63 -14.15
C GLY A 16 0.87 13.20 -12.73
N CYS A 17 -0.08 12.68 -11.92
CA CYS A 17 0.24 12.14 -10.60
C CYS A 17 1.19 10.94 -10.72
N THR A 18 2.32 11.00 -10.00
CA THR A 18 3.36 9.96 -10.04
C THR A 18 2.95 8.66 -9.36
N HIS A 19 1.87 8.65 -8.57
CA HIS A 19 1.32 7.43 -7.98
C HIS A 19 0.92 6.41 -9.04
N ASP A 20 0.46 6.83 -10.22
CA ASP A 20 0.19 5.93 -11.36
C ASP A 20 1.45 5.16 -11.80
N ARG A 21 2.61 5.83 -11.82
CA ARG A 21 3.89 5.18 -12.14
C ARG A 21 4.29 4.18 -11.06
N ILE A 22 4.05 4.50 -9.80
CA ILE A 22 4.30 3.59 -8.67
C ILE A 22 3.37 2.36 -8.76
N THR A 23 2.09 2.53 -9.10
CA THR A 23 1.15 1.43 -9.33
C THR A 23 1.65 0.49 -10.43
N LYS A 24 2.06 1.02 -11.58
CA LYS A 24 2.61 0.21 -12.69
C LYS A 24 3.94 -0.44 -12.33
N GLY A 25 4.78 0.25 -11.56
CA GLY A 25 6.04 -0.29 -11.04
C GLY A 25 5.79 -1.49 -10.12
N LEU A 26 4.86 -1.34 -9.17
CA LEU A 26 4.49 -2.43 -8.25
C LEU A 26 3.91 -3.63 -8.99
N ASP A 27 3.04 -3.42 -9.99
CA ASP A 27 2.52 -4.49 -10.85
C ASP A 27 3.66 -5.29 -11.49
N LYS A 28 4.57 -4.60 -12.17
CA LYS A 28 5.71 -5.21 -12.83
C LYS A 28 6.60 -5.97 -11.82
N THR A 29 6.89 -5.37 -10.67
CA THR A 29 7.71 -6.01 -9.63
C THR A 29 7.08 -7.29 -9.11
N MET A 30 5.76 -7.31 -8.85
CA MET A 30 5.09 -8.53 -8.40
C MET A 30 5.12 -9.64 -9.47
N VAL A 31 5.02 -9.28 -10.75
CA VAL A 31 5.15 -10.23 -11.86
C VAL A 31 6.58 -10.79 -11.93
N ASP A 32 7.59 -9.92 -11.89
CA ASP A 32 9.00 -10.30 -11.99
C ASP A 32 9.44 -11.18 -10.80
N LEU A 33 8.89 -10.95 -9.60
CA LEU A 33 9.13 -11.77 -8.41
C LEU A 33 8.33 -13.08 -8.40
N GLY A 34 7.44 -13.31 -9.38
CA GLY A 34 6.63 -14.52 -9.45
C GLY A 34 5.61 -14.66 -8.32
N PHE A 35 5.12 -13.54 -7.78
CA PHE A 35 4.10 -13.57 -6.73
C PHE A 35 2.81 -14.23 -7.22
N ARG A 36 2.01 -14.74 -6.27
CA ARG A 36 0.68 -15.26 -6.55
C ARG A 36 -0.38 -14.38 -5.92
N ALA A 37 -1.46 -14.15 -6.64
CA ALA A 37 -2.54 -13.26 -6.21
C ALA A 37 -3.24 -13.74 -4.93
N ASP A 38 -3.40 -15.05 -4.77
CA ASP A 38 -4.01 -15.70 -3.61
C ASP A 38 -3.10 -15.76 -2.37
N ASN A 39 -1.81 -15.45 -2.52
CA ASN A 39 -0.85 -15.38 -1.42
C ASN A 39 -0.30 -13.97 -1.20
N THR A 40 -0.91 -12.95 -1.82
CA THR A 40 -0.46 -11.56 -1.72
C THR A 40 -1.59 -10.72 -1.15
N VAL A 41 -1.26 -9.88 -0.16
CA VAL A 41 -2.18 -8.95 0.46
C VAL A 41 -1.64 -7.53 0.34
N ILE A 42 -2.43 -6.63 -0.22
CA ILE A 42 -2.16 -5.19 -0.18
C ILE A 42 -2.99 -4.57 0.95
N VAL A 43 -2.31 -3.98 1.92
CA VAL A 43 -2.92 -3.25 3.03
C VAL A 43 -2.68 -1.76 2.79
N THR A 44 -3.74 -0.96 2.77
CA THR A 44 -3.62 0.46 2.42
C THR A 44 -4.04 1.36 3.56
N ASP A 45 -3.47 2.56 3.58
CA ASP A 45 -3.90 3.64 4.46
C ASP A 45 -4.99 4.51 3.81
N ILE A 46 -5.52 5.51 4.52
CA ILE A 46 -6.42 6.52 3.95
C ILE A 46 -5.61 7.57 3.17
N GLY A 47 -6.04 7.89 1.94
CA GLY A 47 -5.46 8.93 1.09
C GLY A 47 -5.42 8.54 -0.38
N CYS A 48 -4.84 9.37 -1.25
CA CYS A 48 -4.67 9.00 -2.66
C CYS A 48 -3.85 7.70 -2.79
N SER A 49 -2.80 7.55 -1.98
CA SER A 49 -2.01 6.32 -1.84
C SER A 49 -2.84 5.10 -1.40
N GLY A 50 -3.98 5.36 -0.74
CA GLY A 50 -4.90 4.38 -0.21
C GLY A 50 -5.68 3.59 -1.26
N LEU A 51 -5.81 4.15 -2.47
CA LEU A 51 -6.60 3.57 -3.56
C LEU A 51 -5.95 2.33 -4.20
N PHE A 52 -4.69 2.03 -3.85
CA PHE A 52 -3.91 0.95 -4.44
C PHE A 52 -4.62 -0.40 -4.34
N ASP A 53 -5.22 -0.72 -3.19
CA ASP A 53 -5.96 -1.96 -2.97
C ASP A 53 -7.07 -2.22 -3.99
N THR A 54 -7.70 -1.17 -4.50
CA THR A 54 -8.75 -1.31 -5.52
C THR A 54 -8.20 -1.60 -6.91
N PHE A 55 -6.95 -1.22 -7.18
CA PHE A 55 -6.31 -1.30 -8.50
C PHE A 55 -5.66 -2.65 -8.79
N PHE A 56 -5.59 -3.56 -7.80
CA PHE A 56 -4.97 -4.87 -7.95
C PHE A 56 -5.95 -6.02 -7.68
N ASN A 57 -5.78 -7.12 -8.41
CA ASN A 57 -6.47 -8.39 -8.22
C ASN A 57 -5.67 -9.27 -7.26
N VAL A 58 -5.65 -8.87 -5.98
CA VAL A 58 -5.03 -9.58 -4.86
C VAL A 58 -5.95 -9.47 -3.64
N HIS A 59 -5.62 -10.12 -2.52
CA HIS A 59 -6.31 -9.82 -1.27
C HIS A 59 -6.02 -8.38 -0.84
N ALA A 60 -7.03 -7.73 -0.27
CA ALA A 60 -6.98 -6.30 0.03
C ALA A 60 -7.55 -6.01 1.42
N LEU A 61 -6.92 -5.09 2.14
CA LEU A 61 -7.45 -4.51 3.37
C LEU A 61 -7.25 -2.99 3.35
N HIS A 62 -8.37 -2.27 3.17
CA HIS A 62 -8.38 -0.82 3.32
C HIS A 62 -8.41 -0.47 4.80
N GLY A 63 -7.28 -0.02 5.34
CA GLY A 63 -7.14 0.34 6.75
C GLY A 63 -7.81 1.67 7.10
N VAL A 64 -7.73 2.03 8.38
CA VAL A 64 -8.04 3.40 8.83
C VAL A 64 -6.75 4.23 8.92
N HIS A 65 -6.90 5.54 8.89
CA HIS A 65 -5.78 6.48 8.72
C HIS A 65 -4.67 6.29 9.77
N GLY A 66 -3.45 6.07 9.30
CA GLY A 66 -2.26 5.78 10.10
C GLY A 66 -2.21 4.38 10.72
N ARG A 67 -3.08 3.43 10.33
CA ARG A 67 -3.17 2.10 10.97
C ARG A 67 -2.87 0.93 10.04
N ALA A 68 -2.58 1.17 8.77
CA ALA A 68 -2.27 0.12 7.79
C ALA A 68 -1.23 -0.90 8.30
N LEU A 69 -0.13 -0.43 8.90
CA LEU A 69 0.90 -1.30 9.48
C LEU A 69 0.43 -2.16 10.66
N THR A 70 -0.54 -1.69 11.44
CA THR A 70 -1.10 -2.47 12.56
C THR A 70 -1.84 -3.69 12.03
N TYR A 71 -2.63 -3.53 10.96
CA TYR A 71 -3.31 -4.63 10.29
C TYR A 71 -2.33 -5.56 9.58
N ALA A 72 -1.36 -4.99 8.85
CA ALA A 72 -0.32 -5.75 8.16
C ALA A 72 0.51 -6.61 9.12
N ALA A 73 0.85 -6.07 10.29
CA ALA A 73 1.52 -6.83 11.34
C ALA A 73 0.68 -8.00 11.84
N GLY A 74 -0.63 -7.79 12.05
CA GLY A 74 -1.56 -8.85 12.42
C GLY A 74 -1.62 -9.96 11.37
N LEU A 75 -1.73 -9.60 10.09
CA LEU A 75 -1.72 -10.56 8.97
C LEU A 75 -0.44 -11.38 8.94
N LYS A 76 0.73 -10.73 9.02
CA LYS A 76 2.01 -11.44 8.96
C LYS A 76 2.27 -12.34 10.17
N LEU A 77 1.72 -11.98 11.34
CA LEU A 77 1.76 -12.83 12.54
C LEU A 77 0.79 -14.01 12.45
N ALA A 78 -0.37 -13.82 11.84
CA ALA A 78 -1.38 -14.86 11.67
C ALA A 78 -0.97 -15.88 10.59
N ASP A 79 -0.39 -15.41 9.49
CA ASP A 79 0.15 -16.24 8.41
C ASP A 79 1.48 -15.66 7.88
N PRO A 80 2.62 -16.19 8.35
CA PRO A 80 3.93 -15.76 7.91
C PRO A 80 4.22 -16.05 6.42
N SER A 81 3.45 -16.89 5.74
CA SER A 81 3.66 -17.22 4.32
C SER A 81 3.14 -16.17 3.36
N LEU A 82 2.29 -15.24 3.84
CA LEU A 82 1.72 -14.18 3.03
C LEU A 82 2.78 -13.16 2.60
N ASN A 83 2.69 -12.74 1.33
CA ASN A 83 3.36 -11.55 0.83
C ASN A 83 2.53 -10.33 1.24
N VAL A 84 2.96 -9.61 2.28
CA VAL A 84 2.24 -8.43 2.78
C VAL A 84 2.91 -7.16 2.27
N ILE A 85 2.18 -6.38 1.48
CA ILE A 85 2.61 -5.09 0.94
C ILE A 85 1.71 -4.01 1.54
N VAL A 86 2.31 -2.96 2.06
CA VAL A 86 1.61 -1.85 2.69
C VAL A 86 1.85 -0.59 1.89
N THR A 87 0.79 0.15 1.56
CA THR A 87 0.92 1.49 0.97
C THR A 87 0.42 2.55 1.94
N MET A 88 1.19 3.63 2.08
CA MET A 88 0.87 4.74 2.97
C MET A 88 1.34 6.04 2.35
N GLY A 89 0.61 7.13 2.58
CA GLY A 89 1.11 8.48 2.26
C GLY A 89 2.09 8.96 3.33
N ASP A 90 2.86 9.98 3.01
CA ASP A 90 3.62 10.78 3.98
C ASP A 90 2.71 11.38 5.08
N GLY A 91 1.49 11.83 4.72
CA GLY A 91 0.50 12.25 5.72
C GLY A 91 0.07 11.12 6.68
N GLY A 92 -0.05 9.89 6.15
CA GLY A 92 -0.30 8.68 6.94
C GLY A 92 0.85 8.34 7.88
N LEU A 93 2.09 8.64 7.48
CA LEU A 93 3.26 8.56 8.36
C LEU A 93 3.18 9.54 9.53
N GLY A 94 2.57 10.72 9.36
CA GLY A 94 2.34 11.67 10.45
C GLY A 94 1.54 11.05 11.60
N ILE A 95 0.29 10.66 11.35
CA ILE A 95 -0.58 10.01 12.35
C ILE A 95 -0.16 8.57 12.69
N GLY A 96 0.53 7.89 11.77
CA GLY A 96 0.92 6.49 11.86
C GLY A 96 2.36 6.27 12.33
N GLY A 97 3.12 7.32 12.62
CA GLY A 97 4.58 7.24 12.81
C GLY A 97 5.01 6.27 13.90
N ALA A 98 4.28 6.22 15.02
CA ALA A 98 4.56 5.26 16.10
C ALA A 98 4.41 3.80 15.65
N HIS A 99 3.48 3.51 14.73
CA HIS A 99 3.29 2.17 14.17
C HIS A 99 4.40 1.79 13.20
N VAL A 100 4.96 2.75 12.45
CA VAL A 100 6.17 2.53 11.63
C VAL A 100 7.35 2.14 12.50
N LEU A 101 7.65 2.92 13.54
CA LEU A 101 8.72 2.59 14.49
C LEU A 101 8.51 1.21 15.13
N ALA A 102 7.27 0.90 15.52
CA ALA A 102 6.94 -0.40 16.10
C ALA A 102 7.12 -1.56 15.11
N ALA A 103 6.72 -1.39 13.84
CA ALA A 103 6.88 -2.39 12.79
C ALA A 103 8.37 -2.65 12.48
N CYS A 104 9.17 -1.58 12.32
CA CYS A 104 10.61 -1.68 12.12
C CYS A 104 11.30 -2.41 13.28
N ARG A 105 10.95 -2.07 14.53
CA ARG A 105 11.51 -2.73 15.73
C ARG A 105 11.14 -4.22 15.81
N LYS A 106 9.97 -4.61 15.31
CA LYS A 106 9.54 -6.02 15.27
C LYS A 106 10.17 -6.80 14.12
N ASN A 107 10.76 -6.13 13.14
CA ASN A 107 11.41 -6.74 11.97
C ASN A 107 10.52 -7.79 11.29
N LEU A 108 9.24 -7.44 11.08
CA LEU A 108 8.31 -8.31 10.37
C LEU A 108 8.66 -8.31 8.88
N ASP A 109 8.57 -9.49 8.26
CA ASP A 109 8.80 -9.67 6.82
C ASP A 109 7.59 -9.12 6.02
N LEU A 110 7.57 -7.81 5.84
CA LEU A 110 6.58 -7.08 5.05
C LEU A 110 7.24 -5.90 4.34
N THR A 111 6.61 -5.43 3.28
CA THR A 111 7.08 -4.26 2.52
C THR A 111 6.19 -3.06 2.81
N LEU A 112 6.75 -1.93 3.23
CA LEU A 112 6.06 -0.64 3.31
C LEU A 112 6.54 0.28 2.19
N ILE A 113 5.59 0.79 1.40
CA ILE A 113 5.81 1.79 0.36
C ILE A 113 5.20 3.10 0.84
N ILE A 114 6.04 4.10 1.11
CA ILE A 114 5.59 5.46 1.43
C ILE A 114 5.56 6.29 0.15
N LEU A 115 4.36 6.72 -0.25
CA LEU A 115 4.14 7.58 -1.40
C LEU A 115 4.23 9.03 -0.94
N ASN A 116 5.46 9.54 -0.87
CA ASN A 116 5.74 10.88 -0.40
C ASN A 116 5.52 11.92 -1.50
N ASN A 117 4.46 12.72 -1.38
CA ASN A 117 4.11 13.79 -2.31
C ASN A 117 4.10 15.18 -1.64
N PHE A 118 4.56 15.27 -0.39
CA PHE A 118 4.66 16.49 0.41
C PHE A 118 3.33 17.22 0.65
N ASN A 119 2.19 16.52 0.59
CA ASN A 119 0.88 17.06 0.98
C ASN A 119 -0.19 15.99 1.28
N PHE A 120 -1.24 16.41 1.97
CA PHE A 120 -2.50 15.65 2.06
C PHE A 120 -3.39 15.88 0.82
N GLY A 121 -3.04 15.24 -0.30
CA GLY A 121 -3.69 15.48 -1.59
C GLY A 121 -5.19 15.19 -1.62
N MET A 122 -5.64 14.09 -0.99
CA MET A 122 -7.05 13.68 -0.99
C MET A 122 -7.96 14.66 -0.23
N THR A 123 -7.41 15.40 0.74
CA THR A 123 -8.16 16.34 1.58
C THR A 123 -8.01 17.80 1.12
N GLY A 124 -7.42 18.03 -0.06
CA GLY A 124 -7.33 19.36 -0.65
C GLY A 124 -5.95 20.04 -0.51
N GLY A 125 -4.90 19.32 -0.14
CA GLY A 125 -3.51 19.79 -0.30
C GLY A 125 -2.92 20.50 0.92
N GLN A 126 -3.28 20.10 2.14
CA GLN A 126 -2.61 20.57 3.36
C GLN A 126 -1.15 20.09 3.38
N TYR A 127 -0.26 20.85 4.03
CA TYR A 127 1.14 20.46 4.24
C TYR A 127 1.25 19.20 5.12
N SER A 128 2.20 18.31 4.81
CA SER A 128 2.50 17.05 5.52
C SER A 128 3.86 17.04 6.23
#